data_AF-A0A1G0GTC5-F1
#
_entry.id   AF-A0A1G0GTC5-F1
#
_cell.length_a   1.000
_cell.length_b   1.000
_cell.length_c   1.000
_cell.angle_alpha   90.00
_cell.angle_beta   90.00
_cell.angle_gamma   90.00
#
_symmetry.space_group_name_H-M   'P 1'
#
loop_
_entity.id
_entity.type
_entity.pdbx_description
1 polymer ?
#
loop_
_entity_poly.entity_id
_entity_poly.type
_entity_poly.pdbx_seq_one_letter_code
_entity_poly.pdbx_strand_id
1 'polypeptide(L)'
;MSTITIIIMLLAIIYFVIIPSFKTRVFHVKKLIIMPAVFMYLNYQSVTENFHIQISDYGIITLALIAGILIGALLRKNTTVKSNIEKKLIELPGSYFSLIIFLAIFAVHFVIGYLQSVNPTYLLQASFSEATLLFLLTASSSMTIGANAVLFYKYVKHSKNIDGVQQ
;
A
#
# COMPACT_ATOMS: atom_id res chain seq x y z
N MET A 1 7.26 -26.64 2.25
CA MET A 1 7.86 -25.75 1.23
C MET A 1 9.35 -25.62 1.54
N SER A 2 10.25 -25.90 0.59
CA SER A 2 11.70 -25.80 0.83
C SER A 2 12.14 -24.34 0.93
N THR A 3 13.08 -24.05 1.82
CA THR A 3 13.73 -22.73 1.99
C THR A 3 14.28 -22.16 0.67
N ILE A 4 14.75 -23.03 -0.22
CA ILE A 4 15.22 -22.69 -1.57
C ILE A 4 14.10 -22.07 -2.43
N THR A 5 12.87 -22.58 -2.32
CA THR A 5 11.73 -22.08 -3.11
C THR A 5 11.34 -20.67 -2.68
N ILE A 6 11.45 -20.37 -1.37
CA ILE A 6 11.21 -19.04 -0.81
C ILE A 6 12.28 -18.06 -1.30
N ILE A 7 13.55 -18.46 -1.31
CA ILE A 7 14.66 -17.61 -1.80
C ILE A 7 14.47 -17.28 -3.29
N ILE A 8 14.09 -18.27 -4.11
CA ILE A 8 13.85 -18.06 -5.55
C ILE A 8 12.66 -17.12 -5.78
N MET A 9 11.57 -17.28 -5.03
CA MET A 9 10.43 -16.34 -5.09
C MET A 9 10.84 -14.92 -4.68
N LEU A 10 11.63 -14.78 -3.61
CA LEU A 10 12.09 -13.48 -3.13
C LEU A 10 12.99 -12.80 -4.17
N LEU A 11 13.90 -13.55 -4.79
CA LEU A 11 14.77 -13.07 -5.88
C LEU A 11 13.96 -12.66 -7.11
N ALA A 12 12.92 -13.43 -7.47
CA ALA A 12 12.03 -13.09 -8.57
C ALA A 12 11.24 -11.80 -8.29
N ILE A 13 10.76 -11.61 -7.06
CA ILE A 13 10.08 -10.37 -6.64
C ILE A 13 11.03 -9.18 -6.70
N ILE A 14 12.26 -9.33 -6.19
CA ILE A 14 13.30 -8.29 -6.29
C ILE A 14 13.54 -7.93 -7.76
N TYR A 15 13.76 -8.93 -8.60
CA TYR A 15 14.09 -8.70 -10.01
C TYR A 15 12.92 -8.07 -10.79
N PHE A 16 11.70 -8.59 -10.65
CA PHE A 16 10.53 -8.14 -11.42
C PHE A 16 9.84 -6.91 -10.86
N VAL A 17 9.93 -6.64 -9.56
CA VAL A 17 9.21 -5.52 -8.92
C VAL A 17 10.15 -4.35 -8.62
N ILE A 18 11.37 -4.63 -8.16
CA ILE A 18 12.31 -3.59 -7.71
C ILE A 18 13.04 -2.95 -8.89
N ILE A 19 13.59 -3.74 -9.81
CA ILE A 19 14.36 -3.22 -10.96
C ILE A 19 13.51 -2.30 -11.86
N PRO A 20 12.28 -2.66 -12.27
CA PRO A 20 11.48 -1.76 -13.09
C PRO A 20 10.83 -0.62 -12.30
N SER A 21 11.01 -0.53 -10.98
CA SER A 21 10.61 0.65 -10.18
C SER A 21 11.62 1.80 -10.26
N PHE A 22 12.83 1.56 -10.80
CA PHE A 22 13.83 2.60 -11.05
C PHE A 22 13.56 3.48 -12.28
N LYS A 23 12.64 3.08 -13.16
CA LYS A 23 12.28 3.87 -14.34
C LYS A 23 11.07 4.75 -14.06
N THR A 24 11.11 6.00 -14.53
CA THR A 24 9.94 6.87 -14.67
C THR A 24 8.85 6.10 -15.39
N ARG A 25 7.74 5.82 -14.69
CA ARG A 25 6.60 5.12 -15.29
C ARG A 25 5.48 6.11 -15.55
N VAL A 26 5.10 6.17 -16.81
CA VAL A 26 3.94 6.87 -17.28
C VAL A 26 2.75 5.93 -17.09
N PHE A 27 1.86 6.23 -16.15
CA PHE A 27 0.68 5.40 -15.88
C PHE A 27 -0.61 6.15 -16.18
N HIS A 28 -1.60 5.40 -16.67
CA HIS A 28 -2.98 5.87 -16.72
C HIS A 28 -3.53 6.03 -15.30
N VAL A 29 -4.23 7.12 -15.05
CA VAL A 29 -4.86 7.47 -13.75
C VAL A 29 -5.75 6.33 -13.21
N LYS A 30 -6.37 5.54 -14.09
CA LYS A 30 -7.20 4.38 -13.71
C LYS A 30 -6.42 3.32 -12.91
N LYS A 31 -5.14 3.07 -13.24
CA LYS A 31 -4.31 2.12 -12.49
C LYS A 31 -3.97 2.61 -11.08
N LEU A 32 -4.02 3.92 -10.85
CA LEU A 32 -3.78 4.52 -9.53
C LEU A 32 -4.87 4.16 -8.50
N ILE A 33 -6.08 3.83 -8.96
CA ILE A 33 -7.23 3.46 -8.13
C ILE A 33 -7.35 1.93 -8.02
N ILE A 34 -7.08 1.20 -9.10
CA ILE A 34 -7.18 -0.27 -9.12
C ILE A 34 -6.21 -0.90 -8.11
N MET A 35 -4.98 -0.41 -8.04
CA MET A 35 -3.96 -0.99 -7.17
C MET A 35 -4.30 -0.89 -5.67
N PRO A 36 -4.63 0.27 -5.09
CA PRO A 36 -5.08 0.35 -3.70
C PRO A 36 -6.39 -0.40 -3.44
N ALA A 37 -7.31 -0.49 -4.42
CA ALA A 37 -8.53 -1.28 -4.26
C ALA A 37 -8.23 -2.79 -4.11
N VAL A 38 -7.28 -3.32 -4.90
CA VAL A 38 -6.83 -4.71 -4.77
C VAL A 38 -6.16 -4.95 -3.42
N PHE A 39 -5.31 -4.03 -2.94
CA PHE A 39 -4.71 -4.14 -1.61
C PHE A 39 -5.74 -4.09 -0.49
N MET A 40 -6.77 -3.26 -0.63
CA MET A 40 -7.86 -3.18 0.34
C MET A 40 -8.66 -4.48 0.40
N TYR A 41 -8.93 -5.09 -0.77
CA TYR A 41 -9.59 -6.39 -0.82
C TYR A 41 -8.74 -7.51 -0.20
N LEU A 42 -7.44 -7.60 -0.56
CA LEU A 42 -6.51 -8.56 0.03
C LEU A 42 -6.36 -8.37 1.54
N ASN A 43 -6.36 -7.12 2.01
CA ASN A 43 -6.30 -6.80 3.42
C ASN A 43 -7.56 -7.25 4.14
N TYR A 44 -8.73 -6.96 3.57
CA TYR A 44 -10.01 -7.41 4.11
C TYR A 44 -10.06 -8.94 4.22
N GLN A 45 -9.71 -9.64 3.14
CA GLN A 45 -9.64 -11.10 3.12
C GLN A 45 -8.65 -11.63 4.17
N SER A 46 -7.45 -11.05 4.24
CA SER A 46 -6.43 -11.47 5.21
C SER A 46 -6.89 -11.25 6.65
N VAL A 47 -7.59 -10.15 6.94
CA VAL A 47 -8.12 -9.89 8.28
C VAL A 47 -9.24 -10.89 8.61
N THR A 48 -10.17 -11.14 7.70
CA THR A 48 -11.30 -12.06 7.95
C THR A 48 -10.89 -13.53 8.04
N GLU A 49 -9.88 -13.96 7.29
CA GLU A 49 -9.45 -15.36 7.27
C GLU A 49 -8.45 -15.68 8.39
N ASN A 50 -7.65 -14.70 8.83
CA ASN A 50 -6.54 -14.95 9.75
C ASN A 50 -6.74 -14.42 11.17
N PHE A 51 -7.65 -13.47 11.39
CA PHE A 51 -7.84 -12.84 12.70
C PHE A 51 -9.27 -13.07 13.21
N HIS A 52 -9.41 -13.43 14.49
CA HIS A 52 -10.72 -13.50 15.16
C HIS A 52 -11.08 -12.11 15.69
N ILE A 53 -11.70 -11.28 14.84
CA ILE A 53 -12.01 -9.88 15.18
C ILE A 53 -12.92 -9.81 16.39
N GLN A 54 -12.41 -9.29 17.50
CA GLN A 54 -13.19 -8.94 18.68
C GLN A 54 -13.64 -7.47 18.62
N ILE A 55 -14.62 -7.11 19.44
CA ILE A 55 -15.16 -5.74 19.51
C ILE A 55 -14.06 -4.72 19.89
N SER A 56 -13.06 -5.14 20.68
CA SER A 56 -11.88 -4.33 21.04
C SER A 56 -11.02 -3.94 19.84
N ASP A 57 -10.98 -4.77 18.79
CA ASP A 57 -10.03 -4.62 17.69
C ASP A 57 -10.47 -3.55 16.68
N TYR A 58 -11.76 -3.22 16.64
CA TYR A 58 -12.27 -2.12 15.82
C TYR A 58 -11.64 -0.77 16.17
N GLY A 59 -11.29 -0.55 17.45
CA GLY A 59 -10.56 0.64 17.87
C GLY A 59 -9.16 0.72 17.25
N ILE A 60 -8.45 -0.41 17.26
CA ILE A 60 -7.10 -0.54 16.72
C ILE A 60 -7.10 -0.39 15.20
N ILE A 61 -8.06 -1.03 14.51
CA ILE A 61 -8.25 -0.91 13.06
C ILE A 61 -8.51 0.55 12.69
N THR A 62 -9.40 1.24 13.41
CA THR A 62 -9.72 2.65 13.12
C THR A 62 -8.51 3.55 13.32
N LEU A 63 -7.76 3.38 14.41
CA LEU A 63 -6.53 4.12 14.65
C LEU A 63 -5.47 3.84 13.59
N ALA A 64 -5.30 2.57 13.18
CA ALA A 64 -4.37 2.17 12.13
C ALA A 64 -4.75 2.75 10.75
N LEU A 65 -6.04 2.80 10.43
CA LEU A 65 -6.55 3.42 9.21
C LEU A 65 -6.19 4.91 9.17
N ILE A 66 -6.51 5.64 10.24
CA ILE A 66 -6.23 7.08 10.32
C ILE A 66 -4.72 7.34 10.26
N ALA A 67 -3.94 6.61 11.06
CA ALA A 67 -2.48 6.76 11.11
C ALA A 67 -1.84 6.47 9.75
N GLY A 68 -2.20 5.36 9.10
CA GLY A 68 -1.62 5.02 7.81
C GLY A 68 -2.04 5.99 6.69
N ILE A 69 -3.29 6.45 6.64
CA ILE A 69 -3.72 7.48 5.67
C ILE A 69 -2.90 8.76 5.84
N LEU A 70 -2.74 9.24 7.08
CA LEU A 70 -1.97 10.45 7.38
C LEU A 70 -0.49 10.30 6.97
N ILE A 71 0.13 9.18 7.34
CA ILE A 71 1.53 8.90 6.98
C ILE A 71 1.68 8.81 5.46
N GLY A 72 0.82 8.05 4.78
CA GLY A 72 0.82 7.93 3.32
C GLY A 72 0.64 9.27 2.61
N ALA A 73 -0.22 10.14 3.13
CA ALA A 73 -0.43 11.48 2.62
C ALA A 73 0.79 12.39 2.84
N LEU A 74 1.40 12.35 4.02
CA LEU A 74 2.61 13.12 4.35
C LEU A 74 3.80 12.73 3.47
N LEU A 75 4.02 11.43 3.26
CA LEU A 75 5.13 10.95 2.43
C LEU A 75 5.03 11.45 0.97
N ARG A 76 3.81 11.57 0.42
CA ARG A 76 3.60 12.06 -0.96
C ARG A 76 3.30 13.56 -1.07
N LYS A 77 3.23 14.28 0.04
CA LYS A 77 3.05 15.73 0.05
C LYS A 77 4.17 16.43 -0.73
N ASN A 78 5.41 15.95 -0.62
CA ASN A 78 6.57 16.57 -1.26
C ASN A 78 6.89 16.05 -2.67
N THR A 79 6.12 15.09 -3.20
CA THR A 79 6.34 14.58 -4.56
C THR A 79 5.85 15.59 -5.60
N THR A 80 6.76 16.07 -6.45
CA THR A 80 6.43 16.89 -7.62
C THR A 80 5.88 15.99 -8.72
N VAL A 81 4.60 16.18 -9.06
CA VAL A 81 3.91 15.39 -10.09
C VAL A 81 3.93 16.20 -11.38
N LYS A 82 4.46 15.63 -12.47
CA LYS A 82 4.28 16.18 -13.81
C LYS A 82 3.05 15.49 -14.43
N SER A 83 2.06 16.27 -14.79
CA SER A 83 0.78 15.77 -15.32
C SER A 83 0.69 16.15 -16.80
N ASN A 84 0.54 15.16 -17.68
CA ASN A 84 0.22 15.40 -19.08
C ASN A 84 -1.27 15.10 -19.29
N ILE A 85 -2.08 16.14 -19.20
CA ILE A 85 -3.55 16.08 -19.21
C ILE A 85 -4.07 15.59 -20.56
N GLU A 86 -3.45 16.00 -21.68
CA GLU A 86 -3.90 15.65 -23.03
C GLU A 86 -3.98 14.15 -23.27
N LYS A 87 -3.11 13.38 -22.60
CA LYS A 87 -3.07 11.91 -22.74
C LYS A 87 -3.67 11.15 -21.55
N LYS A 88 -4.21 11.83 -20.52
CA LYS A 88 -4.62 11.24 -19.23
C LYS A 88 -3.49 10.44 -18.55
N LEU A 89 -2.28 10.97 -18.66
CA LEU A 89 -1.06 10.33 -18.15
C LEU A 89 -0.50 11.12 -16.98
N ILE A 90 -0.23 10.44 -15.88
CA ILE A 90 0.52 11.00 -14.76
C ILE A 90 1.97 10.51 -14.92
N GLU A 91 2.89 11.45 -15.13
CA GLU A 91 4.32 11.19 -14.97
C GLU A 91 4.67 11.32 -13.50
N LEU A 92 4.76 10.16 -12.86
CA LEU A 92 5.37 10.05 -11.55
C LEU A 92 6.89 9.96 -11.74
N PRO A 93 7.68 10.92 -11.23
CA PRO A 93 9.11 10.73 -11.15
C PRO A 93 9.36 9.45 -10.35
N GLY A 94 10.20 8.56 -10.88
CA GLY A 94 10.58 7.33 -10.20
C GLY A 94 11.05 7.69 -8.79
N SER A 95 10.26 7.30 -7.79
CA SER A 95 10.45 7.74 -6.42
C SER A 95 10.61 6.50 -5.55
N TYR A 96 11.77 6.40 -4.90
CA TYR A 96 12.12 5.34 -3.96
C TYR A 96 11.05 5.15 -2.87
N PHE A 97 10.25 6.18 -2.58
CA PHE A 97 9.18 6.13 -1.60
C PHE A 97 8.10 5.09 -1.94
N SER A 98 7.70 4.94 -3.20
CA SER A 98 6.68 3.94 -3.54
C SER A 98 7.23 2.51 -3.37
N LEU A 99 8.52 2.31 -3.63
CA LEU A 99 9.20 1.04 -3.39
C LEU A 99 9.28 0.72 -1.90
N ILE A 100 9.69 1.68 -1.06
CA ILE A 100 9.82 1.51 0.39
C ILE A 100 8.46 1.16 1.01
N ILE A 101 7.39 1.84 0.61
CA ILE A 101 6.03 1.53 1.06
C ILE A 101 5.65 0.11 0.66
N PHE A 102 5.90 -0.27 -0.60
CA PHE A 102 5.57 -1.61 -1.08
C PHE A 102 6.34 -2.70 -0.35
N LEU A 103 7.64 -2.47 -0.08
CA LEU A 103 8.49 -3.39 0.67
C LEU A 103 8.02 -3.52 2.13
N ALA A 104 7.60 -2.42 2.76
CA ALA A 104 7.03 -2.44 4.10
C ALA A 104 5.72 -3.23 4.15
N ILE A 105 4.79 -2.99 3.22
CA ILE A 105 3.53 -3.76 3.09
C ILE A 105 3.83 -5.24 2.91
N PHE A 106 4.76 -5.57 2.01
CA PHE A 106 5.16 -6.94 1.73
C PHE A 106 5.80 -7.62 2.94
N ALA A 107 6.67 -6.92 3.68
CA ALA A 107 7.30 -7.45 4.89
C ALA A 107 6.25 -7.81 5.96
N VAL A 108 5.25 -6.95 6.17
CA VAL A 108 4.16 -7.22 7.12
C VAL A 108 3.32 -8.42 6.67
N HIS A 109 2.91 -8.47 5.40
CA HIS A 109 2.16 -9.62 4.87
C HIS A 109 2.97 -10.92 4.94
N PHE A 110 4.28 -10.86 4.70
CA PHE A 110 5.17 -12.01 4.79
C PHE A 110 5.28 -12.54 6.21
N VAL A 111 5.43 -11.67 7.21
CA VAL A 111 5.48 -12.06 8.63
C VAL A 111 4.16 -12.74 9.05
N ILE A 112 3.02 -12.20 8.61
CA ILE A 112 1.70 -12.78 8.91
C ILE A 112 1.54 -14.14 8.23
N GLY A 113 1.85 -14.26 6.95
CA GLY A 113 1.78 -15.54 6.23
C GLY A 113 2.74 -16.59 6.79
N TYR A 114 3.92 -16.17 7.25
CA TYR A 114 4.86 -17.04 7.95
C TYR A 114 4.29 -17.53 9.29
N LEU A 115 3.75 -16.62 10.12
CA LEU A 115 3.14 -16.97 11.41
C LEU A 115 1.95 -17.90 11.23
N GLN A 116 1.10 -17.65 10.24
CA GLN A 116 -0.02 -18.52 9.89
C GLN A 116 0.44 -19.94 9.52
N SER A 117 1.57 -20.06 8.81
CA SER A 117 2.12 -21.34 8.37
C SER A 117 2.80 -22.13 9.49
N VAL A 118 3.44 -21.44 10.44
CA VAL A 118 4.19 -22.07 11.54
C VAL A 118 3.29 -22.37 12.73
N ASN A 119 2.41 -21.44 13.12
CA ASN A 119 1.51 -21.58 14.26
C ASN A 119 0.16 -20.88 13.96
N PRO A 120 -0.81 -21.59 13.35
CA PRO A 120 -2.11 -21.00 13.00
C PRO A 120 -2.89 -20.49 14.23
N THR A 121 -2.63 -21.06 15.41
CA THR A 121 -3.29 -20.67 16.67
C THR A 121 -2.79 -19.33 17.23
N TYR A 122 -1.62 -18.84 16.80
CA TYR A 122 -1.03 -17.62 17.31
C TYR A 122 -1.80 -16.36 16.91
N LEU A 123 -2.48 -16.41 15.76
CA LEU A 123 -3.33 -15.31 15.25
C LEU A 123 -4.79 -15.42 15.73
N LEU A 124 -5.13 -16.48 16.46
CA LEU A 124 -6.48 -16.73 17.00
C LEU A 124 -6.60 -16.37 18.48
N GLN A 125 -5.50 -16.07 19.15
CA GLN A 125 -5.47 -15.73 20.57
C GLN A 125 -5.29 -14.22 20.74
N ALA A 126 -6.28 -13.57 21.34
CA ALA A 126 -6.27 -12.14 21.68
C ALA A 126 -5.05 -11.76 22.53
N SER A 127 -3.98 -11.38 21.84
CA SER A 127 -2.66 -11.13 22.39
C SER A 127 -2.16 -9.77 21.95
N PHE A 128 -1.31 -9.13 22.75
CA PHE A 128 -0.70 -7.85 22.37
C PHE A 128 0.08 -7.93 21.04
N SER A 129 0.67 -9.09 20.75
CA SER A 129 1.36 -9.38 19.48
C SER A 129 0.41 -9.39 18.28
N GLU A 130 -0.78 -9.98 18.43
CA GLU A 130 -1.83 -10.02 17.40
C GLU A 130 -2.32 -8.59 17.09
N ALA A 131 -2.68 -7.83 18.13
CA ALA A 131 -3.10 -6.44 18.01
C ALA A 131 -2.08 -5.58 17.26
N THR A 132 -0.78 -5.79 17.52
CA THR A 132 0.32 -5.10 16.84
C THR A 132 0.40 -5.49 15.36
N LEU A 133 0.25 -6.78 15.04
CA LEU A 133 0.25 -7.27 13.66
C LEU A 133 -0.96 -6.76 12.87
N LEU A 134 -2.15 -6.75 13.49
CA LEU A 134 -3.37 -6.19 12.92
C LEU A 134 -3.21 -4.69 12.65
N PHE A 135 -2.61 -3.95 13.59
CA PHE A 135 -2.28 -2.53 13.42
C PHE A 135 -1.34 -2.32 12.23
N LEU A 136 -0.22 -3.05 12.17
CA LEU A 136 0.75 -2.92 11.09
C LEU A 136 0.16 -3.29 9.73
N LEU A 137 -0.64 -4.36 9.67
CA LEU A 137 -1.29 -4.82 8.45
C LEU A 137 -2.27 -3.76 7.93
N THR A 138 -3.13 -3.26 8.81
CA THR A 138 -4.13 -2.23 8.48
C THR A 138 -3.48 -0.89 8.11
N ALA A 139 -2.47 -0.46 8.88
CA ALA A 139 -1.74 0.78 8.64
C ALA A 139 -0.99 0.75 7.31
N SER A 140 -0.36 -0.39 6.97
CA SER A 140 0.38 -0.55 5.73
C SER A 140 -0.53 -0.43 4.49
N SER A 141 -1.72 -1.05 4.54
CA SER A 141 -2.71 -0.97 3.45
C SER A 141 -3.34 0.43 3.33
N SER A 142 -3.63 1.08 4.46
CA SER A 142 -4.20 2.43 4.49
C SER A 142 -3.21 3.51 4.04
N MET A 143 -1.90 3.30 4.25
CA MET A 143 -0.83 4.15 3.68
C MET A 143 -0.90 4.20 2.16
N THR A 144 -1.11 3.07 1.48
CA THR A 144 -1.28 3.04 0.02
C THR A 144 -2.49 3.85 -0.44
N ILE A 145 -3.58 3.82 0.33
CA ILE A 145 -4.78 4.61 0.03
C ILE A 145 -4.48 6.11 0.18
N GLY A 146 -3.93 6.54 1.32
CA GLY A 146 -3.58 7.95 1.56
C GLY A 146 -2.57 8.48 0.54
N ALA A 147 -1.55 7.69 0.22
CA ALA A 147 -0.56 8.01 -0.80
C ALA A 147 -1.20 8.20 -2.19
N ASN A 148 -2.10 7.31 -2.61
CA ASN A 148 -2.76 7.42 -3.92
C ASN A 148 -3.80 8.54 -3.97
N ALA A 149 -4.51 8.79 -2.86
CA ALA A 149 -5.46 9.90 -2.74
C ALA A 149 -4.78 11.27 -2.94
N VAL A 150 -3.59 11.49 -2.36
CA VAL A 150 -2.83 12.74 -2.56
C VAL A 150 -2.40 12.94 -4.01
N LEU A 151 -1.99 11.89 -4.71
CA LEU A 151 -1.67 11.98 -6.14
C LEU A 151 -2.90 12.32 -6.98
N PHE A 152 -4.03 11.68 -6.68
CA PHE A 152 -5.29 11.95 -7.36
C PHE A 152 -5.73 13.40 -7.14
N TYR A 153 -5.66 13.89 -5.91
CA TYR A 153 -5.94 15.29 -5.60
C TYR A 153 -5.02 16.26 -6.35
N LYS A 154 -3.71 15.98 -6.40
CA LYS A 154 -2.75 16.79 -7.17
C LYS A 154 -3.06 16.79 -8.66
N TYR A 155 -3.44 15.65 -9.22
CA TYR A 155 -3.87 15.53 -10.62
C TYR A 155 -5.11 16.39 -10.91
N VAL A 156 -6.16 16.30 -10.08
CA VAL A 156 -7.38 17.12 -10.24
C VAL A 156 -7.09 18.61 -10.11
N LYS A 157 -6.24 18.99 -9.14
CA LYS A 157 -5.82 20.39 -8.96
C LYS A 157 -5.06 20.93 -10.17
N HIS A 158 -4.16 20.13 -10.75
CA HIS A 158 -3.41 20.52 -11.94
C HIS A 158 -4.29 20.59 -13.18
N SER A 159 -5.31 19.72 -13.29
CA SER A 159 -6.33 19.77 -14.35
C SER A 159 -7.08 21.10 -14.34
N LYS A 160 -7.65 21.49 -13.20
CA LYS A 160 -8.41 22.75 -13.07
C LYS A 160 -7.57 24.00 -13.35
N ASN A 161 -6.27 23.97 -13.07
CA ASN A 161 -5.41 25.14 -13.26
C ASN A 161 -5.04 25.36 -14.74
N ILE A 162 -5.16 24.34 -15.58
CA ILE A 162 -4.94 24.47 -17.04
C ILE A 162 -6.23 24.94 -17.73
N ASP A 163 -7.39 24.49 -17.25
CA ASP A 163 -8.70 24.96 -17.74
C ASP A 163 -8.97 26.44 -17.39
N GLY A 164 -8.37 26.95 -16.31
CA GLY A 164 -8.48 28.36 -15.88
C GLY A 164 -7.51 29.34 -16.56
N VAL A 165 -6.57 28.87 -17.38
CA VAL A 165 -5.63 29.73 -18.15
C VAL A 165 -6.12 29.95 -19.58
N GLN A 166 -7.17 29.24 -20.01
CA GLN A 166 -7.83 29.43 -21.30
C GLN A 166 -9.12 30.28 -21.24
N GLN A 167 -9.36 31.00 -20.13
CA GLN A 167 -10.46 31.98 -20.01
C GLN A 167 -9.93 33.40 -19.98
#